data_AF-A0A348WI60-F1
#
_entry.id   AF-A0A348WI60-F1
#
_cell.length_a   1.000
_cell.length_b   1.000
_cell.length_c   1.000
_cell.angle_alpha   90.00
_cell.angle_beta   90.00
_cell.angle_gamma   90.00
#
_symmetry.space_group_name_H-M   'P 1'
#
loop_
_entity.id
_entity.type
_entity.pdbx_description
1 polymer ?
#
loop_
_entity_poly.entity_id
_entity_poly.type
_entity_poly.pdbx_seq_one_letter_code
_entity_poly.pdbx_strand_id
1 'polypeptide(L)'
;FFISCLAETNRPPFDLPEAESELVAGYQVEYSSTPFLLFMAGEYIAIFLMCALTSLLFFGGWLSPIPGLPDGVLWMVAKMAFFFFIFAMVKAITPRYRYDQLMRIGWKVFLPLSIGWVVIVAFLAKFEVLGGFWARWAMGG
;
A
#
# COMPACT_ATOMS: atom_id res chain seq x y z
N PHE A 1 -4.45 4.10 2.19
CA PHE A 1 -3.78 2.79 2.26
C PHE A 1 -2.70 2.67 1.20
N PHE A 2 -3.03 2.56 -0.09
CA PHE A 2 -2.04 2.41 -1.17
C PHE A 2 -0.92 3.47 -1.16
N ILE A 3 -1.27 4.75 -0.99
CA ILE A 3 -0.27 5.84 -0.94
C ILE A 3 0.56 5.81 0.37
N SER A 4 -0.01 5.32 1.46
CA SER A 4 0.71 5.09 2.71
C SER A 4 1.68 3.91 2.60
N CYS A 5 1.29 2.85 1.89
CA CYS A 5 2.18 1.72 1.56
C CYS A 5 3.37 2.17 0.70
N LEU A 6 3.14 3.06 -0.27
CA LEU A 6 4.21 3.70 -1.05
C LEU A 6 5.18 4.48 -0.16
N ALA A 7 4.67 5.22 0.83
CA ALA A 7 5.50 5.98 1.77
C ALA A 7 6.33 5.08 2.70
N GLU A 8 5.79 3.95 3.16
CA GLU A 8 6.54 3.01 4.00
C GLU A 8 7.69 2.29 3.27
N THR A 9 7.54 2.07 1.96
CA THR A 9 8.59 1.39 1.17
C THR A 9 9.82 2.25 0.90
N ASN A 10 9.87 3.51 1.39
CA ASN A 10 11.02 4.43 1.36
C ASN A 10 11.76 4.51 0.00
N ARG A 11 11.07 4.23 -1.11
CA ARG A 11 11.64 4.22 -2.48
C ARG A 11 11.13 5.41 -3.28
N PRO A 12 11.81 5.79 -4.39
CA PRO A 12 11.38 6.93 -5.22
C PRO A 12 9.92 6.75 -5.61
N PRO A 13 9.00 7.66 -5.25
CA PRO A 13 9.13 9.10 -4.98
C PRO A 13 9.38 9.59 -3.53
N PHE A 14 9.42 8.69 -2.53
CA PHE A 14 9.53 9.00 -1.09
C PHE A 14 10.84 8.46 -0.50
N ASP A 15 11.94 8.84 -1.13
CA ASP A 15 13.30 8.35 -0.86
C ASP A 15 14.02 9.19 0.21
N LEU A 16 13.58 9.03 1.46
CA LEU A 16 14.02 9.84 2.62
C LEU A 16 15.39 9.46 3.23
N PRO A 17 15.82 8.19 3.26
CA PRO A 17 17.09 7.79 3.88
C PRO A 17 18.23 7.45 2.90
N GLU A 18 17.93 7.27 1.60
CA GLU A 18 18.86 6.74 0.59
C GLU A 18 19.34 7.84 -0.39
N ALA A 19 19.12 9.11 -0.05
CA ALA A 19 19.39 10.27 -0.90
C ALA A 19 20.89 10.49 -1.14
N GLU A 20 21.49 9.69 -2.01
CA GLU A 20 22.88 9.79 -2.53
C GLU A 20 23.30 11.20 -3.00
N SER A 21 22.33 12.09 -3.25
CA SER A 21 22.51 13.48 -3.68
C SER A 21 22.56 14.50 -2.54
N GLU A 22 22.02 14.19 -1.35
CA GLU A 22 21.79 15.16 -0.26
C GLU A 22 22.23 14.65 1.13
N LEU A 23 22.11 13.34 1.39
CA LEU A 23 22.47 12.67 2.65
C LEU A 23 23.09 11.31 2.30
N VAL A 24 24.38 11.14 2.60
CA VAL A 24 25.15 9.90 2.37
C VAL A 24 24.30 8.67 2.76
N ALA A 25 24.03 7.79 1.80
CA ALA A 25 23.10 6.67 1.88
C ALA A 25 23.24 5.90 3.21
N GLY A 26 22.33 6.15 4.15
CA GLY A 26 22.52 5.96 5.59
C GLY A 26 23.16 4.62 6.00
N TYR A 27 22.33 3.59 6.19
CA TYR A 27 22.83 2.27 6.61
C TYR A 27 23.55 1.50 5.50
N GLN A 28 23.36 1.86 4.23
CA GLN A 28 23.97 1.13 3.11
C GLN A 28 25.47 1.38 2.98
N VAL A 29 25.98 2.48 3.52
CA VAL A 29 27.41 2.83 3.46
C VAL A 29 28.20 2.18 4.61
N GLU A 30 27.54 1.78 5.70
CA GLU A 30 28.19 1.23 6.89
C GLU A 30 28.34 -0.31 6.87
N TYR A 31 27.54 -1.02 6.06
CA TYR A 31 27.54 -2.48 6.01
C TYR A 31 28.22 -3.02 4.74
N SER A 32 29.15 -3.97 4.89
CA SER A 32 29.79 -4.67 3.77
C SER A 32 29.24 -6.10 3.57
N SER A 33 29.17 -6.55 2.31
CA SER A 33 28.79 -7.91 1.88
C SER A 33 27.41 -8.41 2.34
N THR A 34 27.34 -9.26 3.37
CA THR A 34 26.14 -10.03 3.71
C THR A 34 25.04 -9.22 4.40
N PRO A 35 25.33 -8.38 5.42
CA PRO A 35 24.32 -7.49 6.00
C PRO A 35 23.73 -6.51 4.99
N PHE A 36 24.52 -5.98 4.05
CA PHE A 36 24.02 -5.15 2.95
C PHE A 36 22.97 -5.88 2.11
N LEU A 37 23.23 -7.14 1.76
CA LEU A 37 22.28 -7.98 1.02
C LEU A 37 20.96 -8.17 1.79
N LEU A 38 21.04 -8.40 3.11
CA LEU A 38 19.86 -8.61 3.94
C LEU A 38 18.99 -7.35 4.06
N PHE A 39 19.61 -6.17 4.18
CA PHE A 39 18.86 -4.90 4.18
C PHE A 39 18.16 -4.65 2.83
N MET A 40 18.88 -4.85 1.72
CA MET A 40 18.30 -4.73 0.38
C MET A 40 17.17 -5.74 0.16
N ALA A 41 17.36 -7.00 0.55
CA ALA A 41 16.32 -8.02 0.47
C ALA A 41 15.10 -7.69 1.34
N GLY A 42 15.32 -7.14 2.55
CA GLY A 42 14.26 -6.71 3.46
C GLY A 42 13.36 -5.63 2.86
N GLU A 43 13.93 -4.64 2.17
CA GLU A 43 13.16 -3.62 1.44
C GLU A 43 12.29 -4.24 0.33
N TYR A 44 12.84 -5.18 -0.45
CA TYR A 44 12.06 -5.87 -1.50
C TYR A 44 10.94 -6.74 -0.92
N ILE A 45 11.21 -7.42 0.21
CA ILE A 45 10.19 -8.20 0.92
C ILE A 45 9.09 -7.28 1.45
N ALA A 46 9.42 -6.09 1.95
CA ALA A 46 8.44 -5.10 2.40
C ALA A 46 7.51 -4.65 1.25
N ILE A 47 8.05 -4.40 0.04
CA ILE A 47 7.22 -4.09 -1.14
C ILE A 47 6.26 -5.24 -1.46
N PHE A 48 6.76 -6.48 -1.43
CA PHE A 48 5.93 -7.66 -1.70
C PHE A 48 4.82 -7.84 -0.66
N LEU A 49 5.13 -7.61 0.62
CA LEU A 49 4.19 -7.64 1.73
C LEU A 49 3.12 -6.55 1.59
N MET A 50 3.49 -5.33 1.21
CA MET A 50 2.52 -4.24 0.99
C MET A 50 1.58 -4.52 -0.19
N CYS A 51 2.07 -5.14 -1.25
CA CYS A 51 1.24 -5.61 -2.36
C CYS A 51 0.26 -6.71 -1.91
N ALA A 52 0.73 -7.64 -1.07
CA ALA A 52 -0.12 -8.70 -0.50
C ALA A 52 -1.22 -8.12 0.39
N LEU A 53 -0.88 -7.20 1.31
CA LEU A 53 -1.84 -6.56 2.21
C LEU A 53 -2.88 -5.73 1.45
N THR A 54 -2.47 -5.00 0.41
CA THR A 54 -3.40 -4.22 -0.43
C THR A 54 -4.41 -5.13 -1.12
N SER A 55 -3.93 -6.25 -1.69
CA SER A 55 -4.77 -7.24 -2.37
C SER A 55 -5.75 -7.92 -1.40
N LEU A 56 -5.30 -8.26 -0.19
CA LEU A 56 -6.12 -8.92 0.83
C LEU A 56 -7.19 -7.98 1.41
N LEU A 57 -6.81 -6.78 1.84
CA LEU A 57 -7.70 -5.90 2.61
C LEU A 57 -8.72 -5.17 1.75
N PHE A 58 -8.38 -4.81 0.51
CA PHE A 58 -9.25 -3.96 -0.33
C PHE A 58 -9.83 -4.68 -1.54
N PHE A 59 -9.16 -5.70 -2.07
CA PHE A 59 -9.54 -6.37 -3.32
C PHE A 59 -10.05 -7.80 -3.12
N GLY A 60 -10.42 -8.15 -1.88
CA GLY A 60 -11.04 -9.44 -1.56
C GLY A 60 -10.10 -10.64 -1.63
N GLY A 61 -8.78 -10.42 -1.69
CA GLY A 61 -7.76 -11.47 -1.63
C GLY A 61 -7.98 -12.59 -2.66
N TRP A 62 -8.27 -13.78 -2.15
CA TRP A 62 -8.50 -15.02 -2.91
C TRP A 62 -9.85 -15.09 -3.63
N LEU A 63 -10.77 -14.17 -3.34
CA LEU A 63 -12.10 -14.18 -3.93
C LEU A 63 -12.05 -13.74 -5.39
N SER A 64 -12.69 -14.54 -6.25
CA SER A 64 -12.88 -14.22 -7.66
C SER A 64 -13.80 -13.00 -7.81
N PRO A 65 -13.40 -11.97 -8.58
CA PRO A 65 -14.27 -10.83 -8.91
C PRO A 65 -15.37 -11.22 -9.92
N ILE A 66 -15.26 -12.38 -10.58
CA ILE A 66 -16.24 -12.87 -11.55
C ILE A 66 -17.06 -14.00 -10.89
N PRO A 67 -18.41 -13.87 -10.80
CA PRO A 67 -19.25 -14.95 -10.31
C PRO A 67 -19.20 -16.13 -11.28
N GLY A 68 -18.64 -17.27 -10.84
CA GLY A 68 -18.60 -18.52 -11.62
C GLY A 68 -17.21 -19.14 -11.83
N LEU A 69 -16.13 -18.45 -11.46
CA LEU A 69 -14.77 -19.04 -11.47
C LEU A 69 -14.37 -19.50 -10.07
N PRO A 70 -13.69 -20.66 -9.94
CA PRO A 70 -13.23 -21.14 -8.65
C PRO A 70 -12.25 -20.16 -7.99
N ASP A 71 -12.48 -19.89 -6.71
CA ASP A 71 -11.59 -19.09 -5.88
C ASP A 71 -10.22 -19.78 -5.81
N GLY A 72 -9.15 -19.01 -6.04
CA GLY A 72 -7.84 -19.61 -6.30
C GLY A 72 -6.69 -18.70 -5.96
N VAL A 73 -5.57 -19.32 -5.59
CA VAL A 73 -4.29 -18.64 -5.30
C VAL A 73 -3.80 -17.83 -6.51
N LEU A 74 -4.12 -18.27 -7.72
CA LEU A 74 -3.79 -17.56 -8.95
C LEU A 74 -4.39 -16.15 -9.01
N TRP A 75 -5.59 -15.93 -8.45
CA TRP A 75 -6.20 -14.59 -8.39
C TRP A 75 -5.48 -13.67 -7.42
N MET A 76 -5.01 -14.21 -6.29
CA MET A 76 -4.21 -13.44 -5.35
C MET A 76 -2.88 -13.02 -6.00
N VAL A 77 -2.19 -13.96 -6.66
CA VAL A 77 -0.91 -13.68 -7.34
C VAL A 77 -1.11 -12.70 -8.49
N ALA A 78 -2.17 -12.83 -9.28
CA ALA A 78 -2.48 -11.91 -10.38
C ALA A 78 -2.76 -10.49 -9.87
N LYS A 79 -3.56 -10.34 -8.80
CA LYS A 79 -3.81 -9.04 -8.17
C LYS A 79 -2.53 -8.46 -7.57
N MET A 80 -1.70 -9.28 -6.92
CA MET A 80 -0.40 -8.86 -6.40
C MET A 80 0.53 -8.38 -7.52
N ALA A 81 0.60 -9.10 -8.64
CA ALA A 81 1.39 -8.71 -9.80
C ALA A 81 0.89 -7.39 -10.43
N PHE A 82 -0.43 -7.19 -10.48
CA PHE A 82 -1.02 -5.93 -10.93
C PHE A 82 -0.66 -4.76 -10.01
N PHE A 83 -0.75 -4.91 -8.69
CA PHE A 83 -0.31 -3.86 -7.76
C PHE A 83 1.19 -3.62 -7.85
N PHE A 84 1.99 -4.68 -7.99
CA PHE A 84 3.42 -4.55 -8.20
C PHE A 84 3.74 -3.74 -9.47
N PHE A 85 3.00 -3.97 -10.56
CA PHE A 85 3.13 -3.17 -11.78
C PHE A 85 2.77 -1.70 -11.56
N ILE A 86 1.71 -1.39 -10.80
CA ILE A 86 1.39 0.00 -10.44
C ILE A 86 2.49 0.61 -9.58
N PHE A 87 3.03 -0.13 -8.60
CA PHE A 87 4.18 0.33 -7.79
C PHE A 87 5.38 0.68 -8.67
N ALA A 88 5.72 -0.18 -9.63
CA ALA A 88 6.80 0.08 -10.59
C ALA A 88 6.49 1.29 -11.50
N MET A 89 5.25 1.46 -11.92
CA MET A 89 4.81 2.57 -12.75
C MET A 89 4.84 3.90 -12.00
N VAL A 90 4.42 3.93 -10.73
CA VAL A 90 4.50 5.12 -9.88
C VAL A 90 5.97 5.53 -9.71
N LYS A 91 6.86 4.57 -9.41
CA LYS A 91 8.30 4.82 -9.36
C LYS A 91 8.85 5.46 -10.64
N ALA A 92 8.34 5.05 -11.81
CA ALA A 92 8.81 5.57 -13.10
C ALA A 92 8.24 6.96 -13.45
N ILE A 93 7.00 7.26 -13.06
CA ILE A 93 6.28 8.47 -13.50
C ILE A 93 6.46 9.64 -12.53
N THR A 94 6.52 9.39 -11.22
CA THR A 94 6.49 10.48 -10.24
C THR A 94 7.89 11.06 -9.99
N PRO A 95 8.08 12.39 -10.17
CA PRO A 95 9.29 13.06 -9.75
C PRO A 95 9.45 13.03 -8.22
N ARG A 96 10.69 13.10 -7.75
CA ARG A 96 11.02 13.08 -6.31
C ARG A 96 10.25 14.18 -5.55
N TYR A 97 9.63 13.81 -4.43
CA TYR A 97 8.97 14.76 -3.52
C TYR A 97 9.89 15.10 -2.35
N ARG A 98 9.93 16.38 -1.99
CA ARG A 98 10.66 16.84 -0.79
C ARG A 98 9.92 16.41 0.48
N TYR A 99 10.67 16.09 1.54
CA TYR A 99 10.11 15.67 2.84
C TYR A 99 9.01 16.61 3.36
N ASP A 100 9.23 17.93 3.27
CA ASP A 100 8.28 18.94 3.74
C ASP A 100 6.93 18.86 3.01
N GLN A 101 6.94 18.50 1.72
CA GLN A 101 5.73 18.33 0.92
C GLN A 101 5.01 17.02 1.28
N LEU A 102 5.78 15.94 1.50
CA LEU A 102 5.23 14.67 1.96
C LEU A 102 4.55 14.83 3.32
N MET A 103 5.21 15.47 4.28
CA MET A 103 4.65 15.72 5.61
C MET A 103 3.37 16.57 5.52
N ARG A 104 3.36 17.60 4.65
CA ARG A 104 2.17 18.41 4.43
C ARG A 104 1.01 17.61 3.85
N ILE A 105 1.25 16.72 2.89
CA ILE A 105 0.19 15.87 2.31
C ILE A 105 -0.30 14.84 3.34
N GLY A 106 0.62 14.21 4.08
CA GLY A 106 0.33 13.31 5.21
C GLY A 106 -0.61 13.93 6.22
N TRP A 107 -0.21 15.09 6.74
CA TRP A 107 -0.90 15.73 7.86
C TRP A 107 -2.14 16.52 7.44
N LYS A 108 -2.13 17.21 6.29
CA LYS A 108 -3.27 18.06 5.87
C LYS A 108 -4.29 17.32 5.02
N VAL A 109 -3.92 16.25 4.34
CA VAL A 109 -4.80 15.57 3.38
C VAL A 109 -5.12 14.15 3.85
N PHE A 110 -4.12 13.31 4.12
CA PHE A 110 -4.39 11.90 4.42
C PHE A 110 -5.08 11.67 5.76
N LEU A 111 -4.65 12.38 6.82
CA LEU A 111 -5.17 12.18 8.16
C LEU A 111 -6.63 12.69 8.32
N PRO A 112 -7.00 13.89 7.83
CA PRO A 112 -8.39 14.32 7.88
C PRO A 112 -9.31 13.49 6.97
N LEU A 113 -8.81 13.07 5.80
CA LEU A 113 -9.57 12.25 4.86
C LEU A 113 -9.87 10.86 5.42
N SER A 114 -8.89 10.19 6.05
CA SER A 114 -9.10 8.85 6.62
C SER A 114 -10.10 8.88 7.77
N ILE A 115 -9.99 9.84 8.68
CA ILE A 115 -10.93 10.01 9.79
C ILE A 115 -12.32 10.36 9.26
N GLY A 116 -12.42 11.28 8.29
CA GLY A 116 -13.69 11.62 7.66
C GLY A 116 -14.37 10.41 7.02
N TRP A 117 -13.60 9.56 6.34
CA TRP A 117 -14.13 8.34 5.72
C TRP A 117 -14.63 7.33 6.76
N VAL A 118 -13.92 7.15 7.88
CA VAL A 118 -14.37 6.27 8.97
C VAL A 118 -15.68 6.75 9.57
N VAL A 119 -15.84 8.06 9.80
CA VAL A 119 -17.08 8.63 10.33
C VAL A 119 -18.23 8.44 9.35
N ILE A 120 -18.00 8.66 8.04
CA ILE A 120 -19.01 8.44 7.00
C ILE A 120 -19.42 6.97 6.93
N VAL A 121 -18.47 6.04 6.92
CA VAL A 121 -18.76 4.59 6.90
C VAL A 121 -19.49 4.16 8.17
N ALA A 122 -19.12 4.67 9.35
CA ALA A 122 -19.81 4.38 10.60
C ALA A 122 -21.27 4.90 10.60
N PHE A 123 -21.49 6.08 10.02
CA PHE A 123 -22.84 6.64 9.85
C PHE A 123 -23.65 5.78 8.86
N LEU A 124 -23.11 5.49 7.68
CA LEU A 124 -23.78 4.66 6.67
C LEU A 124 -24.09 3.24 7.16
N ALA A 125 -23.21 2.65 7.97
CA ALA A 125 -23.44 1.35 8.61
C ALA A 125 -24.60 1.42 9.62
N LYS A 126 -24.70 2.49 10.41
CA LYS A 126 -25.78 2.67 11.40
C LYS A 126 -27.16 2.84 10.75
N PHE A 127 -27.24 3.46 9.58
CA PHE A 127 -28.52 3.68 8.87
C PHE A 127 -28.87 2.55 7.88
N GLU A 128 -28.06 1.48 7.82
CA GLU A 128 -28.23 0.28 6.96
C GLU A 128 -28.48 0.54 5.47
N VAL A 129 -28.30 1.78 4.98
CA VAL A 129 -28.61 2.20 3.60
C VAL A 129 -27.82 1.41 2.54
N LEU A 130 -26.70 0.79 2.92
CA LEU A 130 -25.79 0.03 2.06
C LEU A 130 -25.43 -1.37 2.61
N GLY A 131 -26.21 -1.90 3.56
CA GLY A 131 -25.90 -3.17 4.24
C GLY A 131 -25.77 -4.36 3.27
N GLY A 132 -26.62 -4.42 2.24
CA GLY A 132 -26.60 -5.51 1.25
C GLY A 132 -25.58 -5.37 0.11
N PHE A 133 -24.99 -4.19 -0.10
CA PHE A 133 -24.07 -3.95 -1.23
C PHE A 133 -22.62 -4.38 -0.91
N TRP A 134 -22.22 -4.27 0.36
CA TRP A 134 -20.86 -4.59 0.81
C TRP A 134 -20.77 -5.91 1.59
N ALA A 135 -21.88 -6.39 2.15
CA ALA A 135 -21.92 -7.63 2.89
C ALA A 135 -22.31 -8.80 1.98
N ARG A 136 -21.33 -9.66 1.65
CA ARG A 136 -21.61 -10.94 0.96
C ARG A 136 -22.25 -11.97 1.89
N TRP A 137 -22.07 -11.81 3.20
CA TRP A 137 -22.78 -12.56 4.24
C TRP A 137 -23.66 -11.58 5.00
N ALA A 138 -24.96 -11.86 5.08
CA ALA A 138 -25.86 -11.15 5.97
C ALA A 138 -25.26 -11.17 7.37
N MET A 139 -24.95 -9.99 7.93
CA MET A 139 -24.82 -9.87 9.37
C MET A 139 -26.22 -10.19 9.91
N GLY A 140 -26.36 -11.40 10.44
CA GLY A 140 -27.63 -11.95 10.85
C GLY A 140 -28.39 -11.02 11.80
N GLY A 141 -29.64 -10.80 11.43
CA GLY A 141 -30.75 -10.19 12.16
C GLY A 141 -32.01 -10.44 11.36
#